data_AF-A0A3M1UDU3-F1
#
_entry.id   AF-A0A3M1UDU3-F1
#
_cell.length_a   1.000
_cell.length_b   1.000
_cell.length_c   1.000
_cell.angle_alpha   90.00
_cell.angle_beta   90.00
_cell.angle_gamma   90.00
#
_symmetry.space_group_name_H-M   'P 1'
#
loop_
_entity.id
_entity.type
_entity.pdbx_description
1 polymer ?
#
loop_
_entity_poly.entity_id
_entity_poly.type
_entity_poly.pdbx_seq_one_letter_code
_entity_poly.pdbx_strand_id
1 'polypeptide(L)'
;MEKYSDEHFERLGITNKHKLSAASKRALEWDKWSSEWYGEFEVFDLKGDLAYEEGVVRRDPSGIIRHQGKYYVWYSKSVGPTDGFAGDIEKDKVFPWDRCDIWYATSEDGWTWKEEGMAVGRGEKGQYDDRSVFTTEIFVHEGRYYLVYQTVKSPYTVRVKNQVGIAWATSPDGPWTKSPEPILSPADNGIWLGEEDNRFKVVRKGDFDSHKVHDPCIMYYRGKFYLYYKGEQMGEEITFGGRQIRHGVAIADHPLGPYLKSEYNPVSNSGHEICVWHYDGGIASLITTDGPEKNTIQWAPDGINFEIMSYIKCPPPAIGLNRSLDTEREPLAALEWGLTHEYMNDDYQYIRRMHGRRVSHHVAKGESAS
;
A
#
# COMPACT_ATOMS: atom_id res chain seq x y z
N MET A 1 -12.72 42.05 -12.46
CA MET A 1 -11.32 41.58 -12.52
C MET A 1 -11.30 40.34 -13.39
N GLU A 2 -10.37 40.23 -14.33
CA GLU A 2 -10.18 38.98 -15.09
C GLU A 2 -9.80 37.87 -14.10
N LYS A 3 -10.37 36.66 -14.29
CA LYS A 3 -10.16 35.51 -13.39
C LYS A 3 -8.71 35.02 -13.39
N TYR A 4 -7.96 35.27 -14.48
CA TYR A 4 -6.59 34.80 -14.69
C TYR A 4 -5.70 35.95 -15.16
N SER A 5 -4.45 35.98 -14.70
CA SER A 5 -3.44 36.93 -15.14
C SER A 5 -2.83 36.55 -16.49
N ASP A 6 -2.19 37.52 -17.15
CA ASP A 6 -1.43 37.31 -18.39
C ASP A 6 -0.30 36.29 -18.20
N GLU A 7 0.32 36.26 -17.03
CA GLU A 7 1.35 35.29 -16.64
C GLU A 7 0.83 33.85 -16.66
N HIS A 8 -0.41 33.60 -16.23
CA HIS A 8 -1.01 32.25 -16.31
C HIS A 8 -1.19 31.81 -17.77
N PHE A 9 -1.67 32.70 -18.64
CA PHE A 9 -1.83 32.39 -20.05
C PHE A 9 -0.48 32.16 -20.74
N GLU A 10 0.52 32.99 -20.44
CA GLU A 10 1.88 32.85 -20.96
C GLU A 10 2.53 31.54 -20.54
N ARG A 11 2.43 31.18 -19.24
CA ARG A 11 2.96 29.93 -18.69
C ARG A 11 2.37 28.68 -19.36
N LEU A 12 1.09 28.73 -19.73
CA LEU A 12 0.41 27.65 -20.46
C LEU A 12 0.55 27.74 -21.98
N GLY A 13 1.21 28.77 -22.51
CA GLY A 13 1.33 29.00 -23.96
C GLY A 13 -0.01 29.31 -24.65
N ILE A 14 -1.01 29.85 -23.93
CA ILE A 14 -2.33 30.17 -24.48
C ILE A 14 -2.32 31.59 -25.05
N THR A 15 -2.22 31.70 -26.37
CA THR A 15 -2.14 33.00 -27.07
C THR A 15 -3.49 33.63 -27.38
N ASN A 16 -4.55 32.82 -27.56
CA ASN A 16 -5.91 33.31 -27.85
C ASN A 16 -6.83 33.21 -26.62
N LYS A 17 -6.84 34.27 -25.81
CA LYS A 17 -7.66 34.37 -24.58
C LYS A 17 -9.17 34.32 -24.83
N HIS A 18 -9.63 34.60 -26.05
CA HIS A 18 -11.06 34.66 -26.39
C HIS A 18 -11.66 33.30 -26.79
N LYS A 19 -10.83 32.29 -27.09
CA LYS A 19 -11.28 30.96 -27.53
C LYS A 19 -10.59 29.84 -26.75
N LEU A 20 -11.05 29.62 -25.52
CA LEU A 20 -10.50 28.60 -24.65
C LEU A 20 -11.14 27.23 -24.91
N SER A 21 -10.31 26.24 -25.23
CA SER A 21 -10.73 24.83 -25.26
C SER A 21 -11.14 24.34 -23.87
N ALA A 22 -11.89 23.24 -23.78
CA ALA A 22 -12.24 22.65 -22.49
C ALA A 22 -11.00 22.21 -21.69
N ALA A 23 -9.92 21.78 -22.36
CA ALA A 23 -8.67 21.42 -21.72
C ALA A 23 -7.95 22.64 -21.13
N SER A 24 -7.85 23.73 -21.92
CA SER A 24 -7.29 25.00 -21.47
C SER A 24 -8.05 25.56 -20.27
N LYS A 25 -9.40 25.45 -20.28
CA LYS A 25 -10.23 25.83 -19.14
C LYS A 25 -9.86 25.05 -17.89
N ARG A 26 -9.69 23.73 -17.96
CA ARG A 26 -9.25 22.92 -16.80
C ARG A 26 -7.85 23.28 -16.33
N ALA A 27 -6.91 23.50 -17.25
CA ALA A 27 -5.53 23.85 -16.91
C ALA A 27 -5.40 25.22 -16.24
N LEU A 28 -6.24 26.19 -16.64
CA LEU A 28 -6.28 27.51 -16.00
C LEU A 28 -6.80 27.48 -14.56
N GLU A 29 -7.52 26.42 -14.16
CA GLU A 29 -7.96 26.23 -12.76
C GLU A 29 -6.88 25.59 -11.88
N TRP A 30 -5.71 25.21 -12.44
CA TRP A 30 -4.63 24.64 -11.64
C TRP A 30 -4.07 25.66 -10.65
N ASP A 31 -4.00 25.27 -9.39
CA ASP A 31 -3.43 26.03 -8.28
C ASP A 31 -1.96 25.67 -8.01
N LYS A 32 -1.48 24.54 -8.54
CA LYS A 32 -0.12 24.01 -8.35
C LYS A 32 0.63 23.90 -9.67
N TRP A 33 1.89 24.35 -9.66
CA TRP A 33 2.77 24.36 -10.82
C TRP A 33 4.17 23.79 -10.57
N SER A 34 4.48 23.46 -9.31
CA SER A 34 5.79 22.93 -8.90
C SER A 34 5.96 21.48 -9.35
N SER A 35 7.18 21.10 -9.72
CA SER A 35 7.57 19.71 -10.01
C SER A 35 8.26 19.04 -8.82
N GLU A 36 8.20 19.62 -7.62
CA GLU A 36 8.88 19.09 -6.42
C GLU A 36 8.42 17.68 -6.01
N TRP A 37 7.15 17.36 -6.27
CA TRP A 37 6.56 16.04 -6.03
C TRP A 37 6.63 15.12 -7.26
N TYR A 38 7.20 15.57 -8.39
CA TYR A 38 7.24 14.80 -9.63
C TYR A 38 8.56 14.02 -9.74
N GLY A 39 8.45 12.71 -9.93
CA GLY A 39 9.58 11.80 -10.03
C GLY A 39 9.35 10.62 -10.96
N GLU A 40 10.44 9.89 -11.22
CA GLU A 40 10.48 8.65 -11.99
C GLU A 40 11.11 7.54 -11.14
N PHE A 41 10.79 6.29 -11.45
CA PHE A 41 11.20 5.11 -10.68
C PHE A 41 11.91 4.10 -11.57
N GLU A 42 12.88 3.40 -10.99
CA GLU A 42 13.56 2.26 -11.57
C GLU A 42 13.51 1.08 -10.60
N VAL A 43 13.44 -0.14 -11.14
CA VAL A 43 13.35 -1.39 -10.36
C VAL A 43 14.48 -2.34 -10.72
N PHE A 44 14.99 -3.05 -9.72
CA PHE A 44 16.19 -3.88 -9.82
C PHE A 44 16.01 -5.20 -9.07
N ASP A 45 16.63 -6.25 -9.59
CA ASP A 45 16.63 -7.55 -8.92
C ASP A 45 17.46 -7.52 -7.64
N LEU A 46 16.94 -8.18 -6.61
CA LEU A 46 17.67 -8.44 -5.38
C LEU A 46 18.60 -9.65 -5.55
N LYS A 47 19.57 -9.75 -4.63
CA LYS A 47 20.52 -10.86 -4.51
C LYS A 47 20.27 -11.63 -3.22
N GLY A 48 20.93 -12.77 -3.09
CA GLY A 48 20.76 -13.65 -1.93
C GLY A 48 19.42 -14.37 -1.96
N ASP A 49 18.82 -14.59 -0.80
CA ASP A 49 17.63 -15.43 -0.64
C ASP A 49 16.34 -14.76 -1.13
N LEU A 50 16.38 -13.44 -1.40
CA LEU A 50 15.26 -12.70 -1.99
C LEU A 50 15.34 -12.59 -3.52
N ALA A 51 16.33 -13.22 -4.17
CA ALA A 51 16.29 -13.40 -5.62
C ALA A 51 15.06 -14.25 -6.02
N TYR A 52 14.62 -14.14 -7.28
CA TYR A 52 13.53 -14.98 -7.80
C TYR A 52 13.85 -16.47 -7.60
N GLU A 53 12.86 -17.20 -7.08
CA GLU A 53 12.93 -18.63 -6.81
C GLU A 53 11.63 -19.28 -7.31
N GLU A 54 11.74 -20.14 -8.33
CA GLU A 54 10.58 -20.83 -8.88
C GLU A 54 9.92 -21.74 -7.83
N GLY A 55 8.59 -21.72 -7.78
CA GLY A 55 7.82 -22.47 -6.77
C GLY A 55 7.65 -21.73 -5.44
N VAL A 56 8.22 -20.53 -5.27
CA VAL A 56 8.12 -19.73 -4.05
C VAL A 56 7.52 -18.36 -4.36
N VAL A 57 6.63 -17.92 -3.48
CA VAL A 57 6.10 -16.55 -3.46
C VAL A 57 6.81 -15.79 -2.35
N ARG A 58 7.47 -14.68 -2.67
CA ARG A 58 7.90 -13.65 -1.71
C ARG A 58 7.33 -12.32 -2.19
N ARG A 59 6.40 -11.74 -1.43
CA ARG A 59 5.63 -10.56 -1.89
C ARG A 59 5.20 -9.68 -0.73
N ASP A 60 4.78 -8.47 -1.11
CA ASP A 60 4.26 -7.44 -0.21
C ASP A 60 5.24 -7.13 0.92
N PRO A 61 6.44 -6.60 0.57
CA PRO A 61 7.44 -6.24 1.56
C PRO A 61 6.92 -5.13 2.47
N SER A 62 7.14 -5.27 3.76
CA SER A 62 6.93 -4.20 4.73
C SER A 62 7.87 -3.02 4.48
N GLY A 63 7.68 -1.94 5.23
CA GLY A 63 8.73 -0.96 5.46
C GLY A 63 10.02 -1.63 5.94
N ILE A 64 11.13 -0.97 5.66
CA ILE A 64 12.46 -1.42 6.05
C ILE A 64 12.88 -0.64 7.28
N ILE A 65 13.31 -1.33 8.33
CA ILE A 65 13.90 -0.70 9.51
C ILE A 65 15.38 -1.03 9.59
N ARG A 66 16.13 -0.23 10.35
CA ARG A 66 17.54 -0.49 10.63
C ARG A 66 17.74 -0.83 12.11
N HIS A 67 18.42 -1.94 12.38
CA HIS A 67 18.76 -2.37 13.74
C HIS A 67 20.16 -2.98 13.75
N GLN A 68 21.01 -2.53 14.68
CA GLN A 68 22.40 -3.01 14.84
C GLN A 68 23.21 -3.08 13.53
N GLY A 69 23.07 -2.04 12.69
CA GLY A 69 23.79 -1.94 11.42
C GLY A 69 23.15 -2.65 10.23
N LYS A 70 22.13 -3.48 10.44
CA LYS A 70 21.42 -4.22 9.37
C LYS A 70 20.05 -3.63 9.06
N TYR A 71 19.65 -3.75 7.80
CA TYR A 71 18.27 -3.59 7.35
C TYR A 71 17.46 -4.85 7.64
N TYR A 72 16.19 -4.66 7.98
CA TYR A 72 15.20 -5.70 8.22
C TYR A 72 13.96 -5.44 7.38
N VAL A 73 13.39 -6.50 6.80
CA VAL A 73 12.12 -6.47 6.07
C VAL A 73 11.31 -7.72 6.40
N TRP A 74 9.98 -7.58 6.47
CA TRP A 74 9.02 -8.67 6.59
C TRP A 74 8.18 -8.78 5.33
N TYR A 75 7.71 -9.97 5.00
CA TYR A 75 6.98 -10.21 3.76
C TYR A 75 6.12 -11.48 3.85
N SER A 76 5.15 -11.57 2.95
CA SER A 76 4.34 -12.78 2.77
C SER A 76 5.18 -13.84 2.07
N LYS A 77 5.18 -15.07 2.60
CA LYS A 77 5.81 -16.21 1.94
C LYS A 77 4.85 -17.39 1.86
N SER A 78 4.70 -17.94 0.66
CA SER A 78 4.04 -19.23 0.41
C SER A 78 4.81 -20.02 -0.64
N VAL A 79 4.41 -21.27 -0.86
CA VAL A 79 5.01 -22.16 -1.87
C VAL A 79 3.93 -22.75 -2.76
N GLY A 80 4.35 -23.28 -3.91
CA GLY A 80 3.47 -23.95 -4.87
C GLY A 80 2.59 -23.03 -5.72
N PRO A 81 2.00 -23.57 -6.80
CA PRO A 81 1.15 -22.83 -7.73
C PRO A 81 -0.20 -22.45 -7.11
N THR A 82 -0.93 -21.57 -7.79
CA THR A 82 -2.28 -21.13 -7.39
C THR A 82 -3.34 -21.89 -8.19
N ASP A 83 -4.24 -22.59 -7.49
CA ASP A 83 -5.31 -23.39 -8.10
C ASP A 83 -6.57 -22.55 -8.42
N GLY A 84 -6.77 -21.44 -7.70
CA GLY A 84 -7.95 -20.58 -7.82
C GLY A 84 -9.19 -21.12 -7.09
N PHE A 85 -10.38 -20.65 -7.50
CA PHE A 85 -11.62 -20.84 -6.73
C PHE A 85 -12.56 -21.95 -7.25
N ALA A 86 -12.15 -22.69 -8.28
CA ALA A 86 -13.03 -23.69 -8.92
C ALA A 86 -12.98 -25.08 -8.26
N GLY A 87 -11.97 -25.35 -7.43
CA GLY A 87 -11.70 -26.66 -6.84
C GLY A 87 -12.14 -26.80 -5.38
N ASP A 88 -11.37 -27.57 -4.61
CA ASP A 88 -11.60 -27.83 -3.19
C ASP A 88 -10.96 -26.71 -2.35
N ILE A 89 -11.72 -25.65 -2.09
CA ILE A 89 -11.26 -24.44 -1.36
C ILE A 89 -10.60 -24.76 -0.01
N GLU A 90 -10.94 -25.87 0.65
CA GLU A 90 -10.31 -26.25 1.92
C GLU A 90 -8.87 -26.75 1.73
N LYS A 91 -8.54 -27.35 0.59
CA LYS A 91 -7.20 -27.89 0.29
C LYS A 91 -6.39 -27.00 -0.65
N ASP A 92 -7.04 -26.43 -1.64
CA ASP A 92 -6.43 -25.70 -2.73
C ASP A 92 -5.89 -24.34 -2.28
N LYS A 93 -4.96 -23.79 -3.07
CA LYS A 93 -4.39 -22.45 -2.87
C LYS A 93 -5.10 -21.47 -3.79
N VAL A 94 -5.96 -20.61 -3.24
CA VAL A 94 -6.90 -19.80 -4.06
C VAL A 94 -6.29 -18.50 -4.61
N PHE A 95 -5.21 -18.04 -4.00
CA PHE A 95 -4.40 -16.88 -4.42
C PHE A 95 -2.93 -17.13 -4.13
N PRO A 96 -1.99 -16.41 -4.77
CA PRO A 96 -0.57 -16.51 -4.42
C PRO A 96 -0.28 -16.18 -2.94
N TRP A 97 -1.08 -15.29 -2.34
CA TRP A 97 -1.02 -14.91 -0.93
C TRP A 97 -1.89 -15.79 0.01
N ASP A 98 -2.49 -16.87 -0.52
CA ASP A 98 -3.08 -17.91 0.31
C ASP A 98 -1.98 -18.87 0.82
N ARG A 99 -2.23 -19.48 1.98
CA ARG A 99 -1.30 -20.37 2.69
C ARG A 99 0.02 -19.68 3.06
N CYS A 100 -0.01 -18.38 3.26
CA CYS A 100 1.15 -17.62 3.69
C CYS A 100 1.37 -17.69 5.20
N ASP A 101 2.65 -17.63 5.55
CA ASP A 101 3.13 -17.15 6.83
C ASP A 101 3.94 -15.87 6.58
N ILE A 102 4.19 -15.07 7.61
CA ILE A 102 5.04 -13.86 7.52
C ILE A 102 6.47 -14.24 7.86
N TRP A 103 7.36 -13.99 6.92
CA TRP A 103 8.80 -14.23 7.05
C TRP A 103 9.55 -12.91 7.13
N TYR A 104 10.83 -12.97 7.52
CA TYR A 104 11.71 -11.81 7.53
C TYR A 104 13.12 -12.12 7.02
N ALA A 105 13.76 -11.08 6.51
CA ALA A 105 15.13 -11.14 6.00
C ALA A 105 15.95 -9.95 6.51
N THR A 106 17.27 -10.13 6.57
CA THR A 106 18.22 -9.07 6.91
C THR A 106 19.21 -8.78 5.78
N SER A 107 19.72 -7.55 5.72
CA SER A 107 20.73 -7.15 4.75
C SER A 107 21.66 -6.07 5.30
N GLU A 108 22.93 -6.09 4.92
CA GLU A 108 23.89 -5.02 5.26
C GLU A 108 23.89 -3.87 4.24
N ASP A 109 23.51 -4.16 2.98
CA ASP A 109 23.61 -3.23 1.85
C ASP A 109 22.25 -2.86 1.22
N GLY A 110 21.18 -3.58 1.58
CA GLY A 110 19.85 -3.45 0.99
C GLY A 110 19.72 -4.06 -0.42
N TRP A 111 20.73 -4.82 -0.87
CA TRP A 111 20.77 -5.49 -2.17
C TRP A 111 20.84 -7.02 -2.02
N THR A 112 21.72 -7.50 -1.14
CA THR A 112 21.89 -8.92 -0.84
C THR A 112 21.20 -9.21 0.47
N TRP A 113 20.14 -10.02 0.42
CA TRP A 113 19.32 -10.32 1.58
C TRP A 113 19.49 -11.77 2.00
N LYS A 114 19.55 -11.99 3.32
CA LYS A 114 19.54 -13.30 3.95
C LYS A 114 18.18 -13.51 4.61
N GLU A 115 17.46 -14.53 4.17
CA GLU A 115 16.19 -14.94 4.79
C GLU A 115 16.51 -15.60 6.13
N GLU A 116 16.00 -15.03 7.22
CA GLU A 116 16.32 -15.52 8.57
C GLU A 116 15.31 -16.57 9.03
N GLY A 117 14.02 -16.38 8.72
CA GLY A 117 12.98 -17.35 9.02
C GLY A 117 11.58 -16.75 9.15
N MET A 118 10.69 -17.55 9.71
CA MET A 118 9.31 -17.15 9.98
C MET A 118 9.25 -16.23 11.21
N ALA A 119 8.56 -15.10 11.06
CA ALA A 119 8.25 -14.17 12.15
C ALA A 119 6.88 -14.47 12.77
N VAL A 120 5.83 -14.55 11.94
CA VAL A 120 4.46 -14.79 12.40
C VAL A 120 3.84 -15.90 11.55
N GLY A 121 3.52 -17.03 12.20
CA GLY A 121 2.82 -18.14 11.57
C GLY A 121 1.30 -18.05 11.71
N ARG A 122 0.60 -18.74 10.82
CA ARG A 122 -0.85 -18.98 10.88
C ARG A 122 -1.29 -19.51 12.25
N GLY A 123 -2.53 -19.20 12.61
CA GLY A 123 -3.16 -19.70 13.82
C GLY A 123 -3.43 -21.20 13.79
N GLU A 124 -3.70 -21.75 14.96
CA GLU A 124 -4.26 -23.09 15.07
C GLU A 124 -5.63 -23.15 14.39
N LYS A 125 -6.01 -24.32 13.86
CA LYS A 125 -7.28 -24.52 13.17
C LYS A 125 -8.47 -23.97 13.98
N GLY A 126 -9.26 -23.10 13.37
CA GLY A 126 -10.42 -22.43 13.97
C GLY A 126 -10.14 -21.00 14.47
N GLN A 127 -8.88 -20.58 14.60
CA GLN A 127 -8.50 -19.20 14.89
C GLN A 127 -8.83 -18.27 13.71
N TYR A 128 -8.87 -16.96 13.95
CA TYR A 128 -9.24 -15.95 12.95
C TYR A 128 -8.20 -15.79 11.82
N ASP A 129 -7.02 -16.37 12.01
CA ASP A 129 -5.84 -16.28 11.17
C ASP A 129 -5.28 -17.67 10.80
N ASP A 130 -6.12 -18.71 10.85
CA ASP A 130 -5.70 -20.11 10.64
C ASP A 130 -5.40 -20.46 9.17
N ARG A 131 -5.91 -19.68 8.22
CA ARG A 131 -5.77 -19.96 6.78
C ARG A 131 -4.56 -19.29 6.17
N SER A 132 -4.37 -18.01 6.46
CA SER A 132 -3.25 -17.22 5.95
C SER A 132 -3.01 -15.98 6.82
N VAL A 133 -1.73 -15.68 7.08
CA VAL A 133 -1.26 -14.38 7.57
C VAL A 133 -0.32 -13.79 6.53
N PHE A 134 -0.62 -12.60 6.03
CA PHE A 134 0.03 -12.05 4.83
C PHE A 134 -0.10 -10.53 4.77
N THR A 135 0.66 -9.92 3.85
CA THR A 135 0.72 -8.48 3.59
C THR A 135 0.92 -7.69 4.87
N THR A 136 2.18 -7.55 5.27
CA THR A 136 2.55 -7.03 6.58
C THR A 136 3.23 -5.68 6.47
N GLU A 137 3.04 -4.83 7.47
CA GLU A 137 3.86 -3.65 7.71
C GLU A 137 4.50 -3.69 9.10
N ILE A 138 5.67 -3.07 9.20
CA ILE A 138 6.43 -2.94 10.44
C ILE A 138 6.28 -1.53 10.97
N PHE A 139 5.95 -1.43 12.25
CA PHE A 139 5.89 -0.19 12.98
C PHE A 139 6.76 -0.30 14.24
N VAL A 140 7.59 0.72 14.50
CA VAL A 140 8.50 0.76 15.64
C VAL A 140 8.12 1.94 16.53
N HIS A 141 7.89 1.68 17.81
CA HIS A 141 7.49 2.71 18.76
C HIS A 141 7.99 2.37 20.15
N GLU A 142 8.63 3.34 20.81
CA GLU A 142 9.12 3.22 22.19
C GLU A 142 9.92 1.93 22.46
N GLY A 143 10.79 1.56 21.52
CA GLY A 143 11.65 0.36 21.63
C GLY A 143 10.92 -0.97 21.44
N ARG A 144 9.66 -0.96 20.99
CA ARG A 144 8.88 -2.14 20.61
C ARG A 144 8.66 -2.18 19.10
N TYR A 145 8.46 -3.39 18.62
CA TYR A 145 8.25 -3.71 17.21
C TYR A 145 6.84 -4.27 17.05
N TYR A 146 6.11 -3.81 16.05
CA TYR A 146 4.73 -4.19 15.78
C TYR A 146 4.59 -4.58 14.32
N LEU A 147 4.13 -5.80 14.05
CA LEU A 147 3.71 -6.22 12.73
C LEU A 147 2.19 -6.13 12.65
N VAL A 148 1.68 -5.34 11.72
CA VAL A 148 0.27 -5.38 11.31
C VAL A 148 0.14 -6.11 10.01
N TYR A 149 -0.85 -6.98 9.88
CA TYR A 149 -0.96 -7.88 8.74
C TYR A 149 -2.39 -8.31 8.48
N GLN A 150 -2.66 -8.73 7.24
CA GLN A 150 -3.93 -9.33 6.87
C GLN A 150 -4.04 -10.76 7.42
N THR A 151 -5.26 -11.13 7.79
CA THR A 151 -5.62 -12.48 8.22
C THR A 151 -6.84 -12.97 7.47
N VAL A 152 -6.88 -14.27 7.22
CA VAL A 152 -8.07 -14.98 6.74
C VAL A 152 -8.28 -16.21 7.61
N LYS A 153 -9.55 -16.50 7.88
CA LYS A 153 -10.01 -17.74 8.49
C LYS A 153 -10.51 -18.71 7.42
N SER A 154 -10.20 -19.99 7.53
CA SER A 154 -10.64 -21.02 6.58
C SER A 154 -12.16 -21.24 6.69
N PRO A 155 -12.86 -21.51 5.57
CA PRO A 155 -12.38 -21.56 4.19
C PRO A 155 -12.13 -20.18 3.55
N TYR A 156 -11.12 -20.08 2.67
CA TYR A 156 -10.87 -18.89 1.86
C TYR A 156 -11.79 -18.84 0.64
N THR A 157 -13.08 -18.60 0.84
CA THR A 157 -14.07 -18.44 -0.24
C THR A 157 -13.96 -17.08 -0.92
N VAL A 158 -14.59 -16.90 -2.08
CA VAL A 158 -14.66 -15.61 -2.78
C VAL A 158 -15.30 -14.53 -1.89
N ARG A 159 -16.33 -14.89 -1.13
CA ARG A 159 -17.08 -14.00 -0.22
C ARG A 159 -16.51 -13.87 1.20
N VAL A 160 -15.41 -14.57 1.53
CA VAL A 160 -14.83 -14.50 2.89
C VAL A 160 -14.41 -13.07 3.22
N LYS A 161 -14.60 -12.60 4.44
CA LYS A 161 -14.02 -11.33 4.90
C LYS A 161 -12.61 -11.59 5.41
N ASN A 162 -11.62 -10.85 4.90
CA ASN A 162 -10.31 -10.81 5.56
C ASN A 162 -10.38 -9.82 6.73
N GLN A 163 -9.42 -9.86 7.64
CA GLN A 163 -9.30 -8.92 8.76
C GLN A 163 -7.84 -8.46 8.89
N VAL A 164 -7.56 -7.54 9.80
CA VAL A 164 -6.19 -7.13 10.15
C VAL A 164 -5.87 -7.60 11.57
N GLY A 165 -4.80 -8.38 11.73
CA GLY A 165 -4.20 -8.75 13.00
C GLY A 165 -3.00 -7.87 13.35
N ILE A 166 -2.52 -7.99 14.59
CA ILE A 166 -1.27 -7.36 15.02
C ILE A 166 -0.46 -8.34 15.87
N ALA A 167 0.87 -8.30 15.73
CA ALA A 167 1.80 -8.98 16.61
C ALA A 167 2.86 -8.00 17.13
N TRP A 168 3.40 -8.24 18.32
CA TRP A 168 4.45 -7.39 18.89
C TRP A 168 5.63 -8.20 19.44
N ALA A 169 6.80 -7.56 19.45
CA ALA A 169 8.04 -8.09 19.97
C ALA A 169 8.91 -7.01 20.61
N THR A 170 9.87 -7.43 21.45
CA THR A 170 10.91 -6.56 22.04
C THR A 170 12.21 -6.56 21.24
N SER A 171 12.30 -7.39 20.19
CA SER A 171 13.40 -7.49 19.24
C SER A 171 12.83 -7.65 17.84
N PRO A 172 13.46 -7.11 16.78
CA PRO A 172 13.01 -7.38 15.40
C PRO A 172 13.12 -8.87 15.04
N ASP A 173 13.97 -9.64 15.71
CA ASP A 173 14.11 -11.08 15.50
C ASP A 173 12.98 -11.89 16.17
N GLY A 174 12.07 -11.23 16.91
CA GLY A 174 11.05 -11.88 17.72
C GLY A 174 11.56 -12.36 19.10
N PRO A 175 10.88 -13.33 19.74
CA PRO A 175 9.63 -13.95 19.30
C PRO A 175 8.46 -12.96 19.26
N TRP A 176 7.50 -13.23 18.38
CA TRP A 176 6.32 -12.39 18.18
C TRP A 176 5.13 -12.91 18.97
N THR A 177 4.44 -12.02 19.68
CA THR A 177 3.17 -12.32 20.35
C THR A 177 2.02 -11.79 19.51
N LYS A 178 1.09 -12.64 19.08
CA LYS A 178 -0.08 -12.26 18.28
C LYS A 178 -1.22 -11.74 19.15
N SER A 179 -2.01 -10.80 18.62
CA SER A 179 -3.31 -10.46 19.19
C SER A 179 -4.27 -11.66 19.07
N PRO A 180 -5.07 -11.94 20.11
CA PRO A 180 -6.04 -13.04 20.08
C PRO A 180 -7.22 -12.76 19.14
N GLU A 181 -7.45 -11.49 18.81
CA GLU A 181 -8.52 -10.99 17.96
C GLU A 181 -7.96 -9.98 16.94
N PRO A 182 -8.63 -9.78 15.80
CA PRO A 182 -8.26 -8.77 14.82
C PRO A 182 -8.47 -7.35 15.36
N ILE A 183 -7.60 -6.42 14.93
CA ILE A 183 -7.66 -5.00 15.31
C ILE A 183 -8.48 -4.15 14.33
N LEU A 184 -8.76 -4.66 13.13
CA LEU A 184 -9.63 -4.02 12.14
C LEU A 184 -10.38 -5.07 11.33
N SER A 185 -11.65 -4.80 11.02
CA SER A 185 -12.52 -5.68 10.22
C SER A 185 -13.27 -4.90 9.14
N PRO A 186 -13.69 -5.57 8.03
CA PRO A 186 -14.56 -4.98 7.02
C PRO A 186 -15.88 -4.49 7.61
N ALA A 187 -16.47 -3.45 7.02
CA ALA A 187 -17.78 -2.99 7.46
C ALA A 187 -18.85 -4.09 7.31
N ASP A 188 -19.78 -4.18 8.27
CA ASP A 188 -20.80 -5.23 8.30
C ASP A 188 -22.16 -4.76 7.79
N ASN A 189 -22.15 -3.87 6.79
CA ASN A 189 -23.35 -3.27 6.23
C ASN A 189 -23.60 -3.63 4.75
N GLY A 190 -22.78 -4.49 4.14
CA GLY A 190 -23.12 -5.13 2.87
C GLY A 190 -24.05 -6.34 3.04
N ILE A 191 -24.80 -6.71 1.99
CA ILE A 191 -25.73 -7.84 1.99
C ILE A 191 -25.55 -8.61 0.68
N TRP A 192 -25.17 -9.89 0.78
CA TRP A 192 -25.04 -10.80 -0.35
C TRP A 192 -26.41 -11.15 -0.96
N LEU A 193 -26.43 -11.41 -2.28
CA LEU A 193 -27.61 -11.93 -2.98
C LEU A 193 -27.43 -13.44 -3.20
N GLY A 194 -28.32 -14.23 -2.62
CA GLY A 194 -28.32 -15.70 -2.72
C GLY A 194 -27.07 -16.36 -2.12
N GLU A 195 -26.93 -17.67 -2.36
CA GLU A 195 -25.90 -18.52 -1.73
C GLU A 195 -24.66 -18.77 -2.61
N GLU A 196 -24.66 -18.34 -3.87
CA GLU A 196 -23.52 -18.54 -4.78
C GLU A 196 -22.28 -17.78 -4.30
N ASP A 197 -21.11 -18.42 -4.30
CA ASP A 197 -19.83 -17.79 -3.89
C ASP A 197 -19.31 -16.80 -4.94
N ASN A 198 -19.99 -15.66 -5.03
CA ASN A 198 -19.77 -14.65 -6.05
C ASN A 198 -19.81 -13.26 -5.41
N ARG A 199 -18.66 -12.57 -5.40
CA ARG A 199 -18.49 -11.25 -4.78
C ARG A 199 -19.27 -10.13 -5.46
N PHE A 200 -19.83 -10.35 -6.65
CA PHE A 200 -20.59 -9.35 -7.38
C PHE A 200 -22.09 -9.40 -7.10
N LYS A 201 -22.60 -10.55 -6.63
CA LYS A 201 -24.02 -10.74 -6.34
C LYS A 201 -24.36 -10.19 -4.96
N VAL A 202 -24.88 -8.97 -4.92
CA VAL A 202 -25.28 -8.27 -3.68
C VAL A 202 -26.69 -7.71 -3.79
N VAL A 203 -27.40 -7.68 -2.66
CA VAL A 203 -28.59 -6.83 -2.47
C VAL A 203 -28.17 -5.41 -2.12
N ARG A 204 -27.10 -5.27 -1.32
CA ARG A 204 -26.54 -4.00 -0.89
C ARG A 204 -25.02 -4.08 -0.83
N LYS A 205 -24.33 -3.11 -1.40
CA LYS A 205 -22.85 -3.08 -1.40
C LYS A 205 -22.25 -2.82 -0.02
N GLY A 206 -22.87 -1.97 0.80
CA GLY A 206 -22.28 -1.48 2.05
C GLY A 206 -21.20 -0.41 1.79
N ASP A 207 -20.34 -0.18 2.77
CA ASP A 207 -19.26 0.82 2.68
C ASP A 207 -18.15 0.40 1.71
N PHE A 208 -17.21 1.31 1.44
CA PHE A 208 -16.08 1.07 0.53
C PHE A 208 -15.20 -0.12 0.96
N ASP A 209 -15.24 -0.49 2.24
CA ASP A 209 -14.48 -1.56 2.88
C ASP A 209 -15.39 -2.67 3.41
N SER A 210 -16.57 -2.86 2.81
CA SER A 210 -17.55 -3.84 3.28
C SER A 210 -17.14 -5.31 3.07
N HIS A 211 -16.20 -5.59 2.16
CA HIS A 211 -15.73 -6.94 1.90
C HIS A 211 -14.33 -7.19 2.47
N LYS A 212 -13.41 -6.25 2.26
CA LYS A 212 -12.00 -6.42 2.61
C LYS A 212 -11.41 -5.18 3.25
N VAL A 213 -10.48 -5.39 4.18
CA VAL A 213 -9.58 -4.37 4.76
C VAL A 213 -8.14 -4.85 4.56
N HIS A 214 -7.46 -4.29 3.60
CA HIS A 214 -6.16 -4.74 3.10
C HIS A 214 -5.04 -3.74 3.43
N ASP A 215 -3.81 -4.18 3.24
CA ASP A 215 -2.60 -3.33 3.22
C ASP A 215 -2.46 -2.42 4.45
N PRO A 216 -2.54 -2.96 5.69
CA PRO A 216 -2.50 -2.14 6.90
C PRO A 216 -1.14 -1.44 7.04
N CYS A 217 -1.12 -0.13 7.35
CA CYS A 217 0.10 0.61 7.68
C CYS A 217 -0.13 1.57 8.86
N ILE A 218 0.58 1.37 9.98
CA ILE A 218 0.48 2.25 11.15
C ILE A 218 1.48 3.41 11.02
N MET A 219 1.00 4.62 11.28
CA MET A 219 1.79 5.83 11.47
C MET A 219 1.52 6.42 12.86
N TYR A 220 2.55 6.78 13.62
CA TYR A 220 2.35 7.56 14.84
C TYR A 220 2.24 9.04 14.48
N TYR A 221 1.04 9.59 14.60
CA TYR A 221 0.74 10.92 14.11
C TYR A 221 -0.16 11.67 15.10
N ARG A 222 0.21 12.92 15.41
CA ARG A 222 -0.52 13.79 16.35
C ARG A 222 -0.87 13.12 17.69
N GLY A 223 0.09 12.38 18.24
CA GLY A 223 -0.05 11.70 19.53
C GLY A 223 -0.91 10.43 19.52
N LYS A 224 -1.32 9.94 18.34
CA LYS A 224 -2.18 8.75 18.17
C LYS A 224 -1.60 7.83 17.09
N PHE A 225 -2.20 6.65 16.94
CA PHE A 225 -1.81 5.65 15.95
C PHE A 225 -2.83 5.63 14.82
N TYR A 226 -2.40 6.05 13.63
CA TYR A 226 -3.20 6.10 12.41
C TYR A 226 -2.91 4.85 11.60
N LEU A 227 -3.86 3.91 11.56
CA LEU A 227 -3.82 2.71 10.74
C LEU A 227 -4.49 3.00 9.40
N TYR A 228 -3.70 3.27 8.38
CA TYR A 228 -4.16 3.36 7.00
C TYR A 228 -4.42 1.95 6.45
N TYR A 229 -5.45 1.81 5.61
CA TYR A 229 -5.83 0.55 5.01
C TYR A 229 -6.56 0.75 3.69
N LYS A 230 -6.55 -0.26 2.82
CA LYS A 230 -7.32 -0.33 1.58
C LYS A 230 -8.65 -1.04 1.80
N GLY A 231 -9.75 -0.46 1.31
CA GLY A 231 -11.05 -1.11 1.28
C GLY A 231 -11.36 -1.72 -0.08
N GLU A 232 -11.87 -2.97 -0.09
CA GLU A 232 -12.60 -3.50 -1.24
C GLU A 232 -14.08 -3.68 -0.88
N GLN A 233 -14.96 -3.24 -1.77
CA GLN A 233 -16.41 -3.20 -1.55
C GLN A 233 -17.08 -4.46 -2.09
N MET A 234 -18.08 -4.98 -1.37
CA MET A 234 -18.97 -6.04 -1.88
C MET A 234 -19.72 -5.51 -3.12
N GLY A 235 -19.83 -6.31 -4.18
CA GLY A 235 -20.46 -5.84 -5.42
C GLY A 235 -19.61 -4.82 -6.18
N GLU A 236 -18.28 -4.91 -6.09
CA GLU A 236 -17.34 -4.03 -6.78
C GLU A 236 -17.67 -3.84 -8.26
N GLU A 237 -17.64 -2.59 -8.75
CA GLU A 237 -17.82 -2.25 -10.16
C GLU A 237 -16.54 -1.71 -10.79
N ILE A 238 -16.53 -1.70 -12.13
CA ILE A 238 -15.54 -0.98 -12.93
C ILE A 238 -16.13 0.36 -13.36
N THR A 239 -15.41 1.44 -13.07
CA THR A 239 -15.73 2.83 -13.45
C THR A 239 -14.83 3.30 -14.59
N PHE A 240 -14.98 4.56 -15.02
CA PHE A 240 -14.06 5.18 -15.97
C PHE A 240 -12.59 5.19 -15.48
N GLY A 241 -12.37 5.09 -14.16
CA GLY A 241 -11.05 5.02 -13.54
C GLY A 241 -10.50 3.60 -13.33
N GLY A 242 -11.28 2.55 -13.62
CA GLY A 242 -10.97 1.16 -13.25
C GLY A 242 -11.77 0.69 -12.03
N ARG A 243 -11.18 -0.22 -11.24
CA ARG A 243 -11.78 -0.78 -10.02
C ARG A 243 -12.14 0.28 -8.99
N GLN A 244 -13.17 0.03 -8.18
CA GLN A 244 -13.63 0.94 -7.12
C GLN A 244 -12.88 0.71 -5.80
N ILE A 245 -11.60 1.05 -5.78
CA ILE A 245 -10.73 0.90 -4.61
C ILE A 245 -10.49 2.25 -3.93
N ARG A 246 -10.51 2.26 -2.60
CA ARG A 246 -10.35 3.46 -1.77
C ARG A 246 -9.58 3.14 -0.50
N HIS A 247 -8.91 4.14 0.04
CA HIS A 247 -8.20 4.04 1.31
C HIS A 247 -9.06 4.61 2.45
N GLY A 248 -8.92 4.00 3.62
CA GLY A 248 -9.45 4.48 4.88
C GLY A 248 -8.34 4.63 5.90
N VAL A 249 -8.70 5.26 7.02
CA VAL A 249 -7.85 5.31 8.21
C VAL A 249 -8.68 4.96 9.45
N ALA A 250 -8.09 4.21 10.36
CA ALA A 250 -8.62 3.97 11.69
C ALA A 250 -7.61 4.48 12.74
N ILE A 251 -8.10 5.06 13.82
CA ILE A 251 -7.28 5.79 14.79
C ILE A 251 -7.41 5.14 16.17
N ALA A 252 -6.28 4.96 16.86
CA ALA A 252 -6.22 4.44 18.22
C ALA A 252 -5.34 5.30 19.13
N ASP A 253 -5.59 5.23 20.43
CA ASP A 253 -4.75 5.83 21.48
C ASP A 253 -3.56 4.95 21.89
N HIS A 254 -3.58 3.67 21.51
CA HIS A 254 -2.55 2.68 21.83
C HIS A 254 -2.25 1.85 20.56
N PRO A 255 -1.00 1.41 20.32
CA PRO A 255 -0.64 0.73 19.07
C PRO A 255 -1.40 -0.59 18.86
N LEU A 256 -1.85 -1.23 19.94
CA LEU A 256 -2.66 -2.45 19.91
C LEU A 256 -4.18 -2.19 19.76
N GLY A 257 -4.60 -0.93 19.58
CA GLY A 257 -6.01 -0.56 19.48
C GLY A 257 -6.67 -0.23 20.84
N PRO A 258 -8.00 -0.15 20.87
CA PRO A 258 -8.92 -0.38 19.75
C PRO A 258 -8.80 0.70 18.67
N TYR A 259 -8.83 0.29 17.40
CA TYR A 259 -8.81 1.21 16.26
C TYR A 259 -10.25 1.56 15.85
N LEU A 260 -10.55 2.86 15.79
CA LEU A 260 -11.85 3.38 15.36
C LEU A 260 -11.70 3.98 13.96
N LYS A 261 -12.48 3.49 12.99
CA LYS A 261 -12.51 4.05 11.63
C LYS A 261 -12.90 5.53 11.70
N SER A 262 -12.17 6.38 10.97
CA SER A 262 -12.45 7.81 10.89
C SER A 262 -13.84 8.06 10.30
N GLU A 263 -14.56 9.05 10.84
CA GLU A 263 -15.84 9.51 10.30
C GLU A 263 -15.70 10.14 8.91
N TYR A 264 -14.48 10.51 8.52
CA TYR A 264 -14.15 11.02 7.19
C TYR A 264 -13.87 9.93 6.16
N ASN A 265 -13.86 8.65 6.55
CA ASN A 265 -13.59 7.59 5.59
C ASN A 265 -14.67 7.55 4.48
N PRO A 266 -14.28 7.24 3.22
CA PRO A 266 -12.91 6.99 2.76
C PRO A 266 -12.08 8.28 2.58
N VAL A 267 -10.77 8.20 2.86
CA VAL A 267 -9.81 9.32 2.75
C VAL A 267 -9.11 9.41 1.39
N SER A 268 -9.38 8.45 0.50
CA SER A 268 -9.03 8.54 -0.91
C SER A 268 -10.20 8.06 -1.78
N ASN A 269 -10.18 8.41 -3.07
CA ASN A 269 -11.14 7.90 -4.06
C ASN A 269 -10.54 6.88 -5.04
N SER A 270 -9.26 6.57 -4.87
CA SER A 270 -8.41 5.75 -5.74
C SER A 270 -7.29 5.09 -4.92
N GLY A 271 -6.51 4.19 -5.55
CA GLY A 271 -5.34 3.56 -4.96
C GLY A 271 -5.44 2.05 -4.91
N HIS A 272 -4.37 1.40 -4.47
CA HIS A 272 -4.35 -0.04 -4.20
C HIS A 272 -3.56 -0.28 -2.92
N GLU A 273 -2.36 -0.86 -2.95
CA GLU A 273 -1.55 -1.03 -1.73
C GLU A 273 -1.22 0.32 -1.06
N ILE A 274 -1.21 0.33 0.27
CA ILE A 274 -0.92 1.52 1.06
C ILE A 274 0.58 1.82 1.03
N CYS A 275 0.92 3.06 0.68
CA CYS A 275 2.27 3.60 0.78
C CYS A 275 2.18 5.03 1.32
N VAL A 276 2.48 5.20 2.62
CA VAL A 276 2.33 6.46 3.35
C VAL A 276 3.57 6.81 4.18
N TRP A 277 3.88 8.09 4.27
CA TRP A 277 5.03 8.62 5.04
C TRP A 277 4.75 10.00 5.64
N HIS A 278 5.54 10.38 6.65
CA HIS A 278 5.52 11.73 7.22
C HIS A 278 6.25 12.71 6.31
N TYR A 279 5.65 13.87 6.09
CA TYR A 279 6.28 14.99 5.41
C TYR A 279 5.64 16.30 5.84
N ASP A 280 6.47 17.29 6.20
CA ASP A 280 6.08 18.67 6.53
C ASP A 280 4.92 18.74 7.55
N GLY A 281 5.02 17.93 8.61
CA GLY A 281 4.00 17.85 9.66
C GLY A 281 2.67 17.20 9.24
N GLY A 282 2.56 16.71 8.00
CA GLY A 282 1.42 15.99 7.45
C GLY A 282 1.72 14.51 7.15
N ILE A 283 0.88 13.92 6.30
CA ILE A 283 1.04 12.57 5.76
C ILE A 283 0.97 12.66 4.23
N ALA A 284 1.99 12.12 3.57
CA ALA A 284 1.97 11.89 2.14
C ALA A 284 1.50 10.46 1.83
N SER A 285 0.88 10.28 0.66
CA SER A 285 0.38 9.00 0.17
C SER A 285 0.66 8.84 -1.31
N LEU A 286 1.14 7.66 -1.70
CA LEU A 286 1.28 7.27 -3.09
C LEU A 286 0.06 6.43 -3.50
N ILE A 287 -0.66 6.89 -4.53
CA ILE A 287 -1.89 6.26 -5.03
C ILE A 287 -1.58 5.55 -6.35
N THR A 288 -1.73 4.23 -6.39
CA THR A 288 -1.35 3.36 -7.53
C THR A 288 -2.53 2.56 -8.09
N THR A 289 -2.34 1.96 -9.26
CA THR A 289 -3.14 0.86 -9.87
C THR A 289 -4.59 1.19 -10.24
N ASP A 290 -5.44 1.57 -9.29
CA ASP A 290 -6.89 1.61 -9.45
C ASP A 290 -7.48 2.99 -9.16
N GLY A 291 -8.56 3.33 -9.88
CA GLY A 291 -9.33 4.57 -9.69
C GLY A 291 -8.88 5.75 -10.58
N PRO A 292 -9.68 6.83 -10.60
CA PRO A 292 -9.41 8.01 -11.42
C PRO A 292 -8.11 8.75 -11.10
N GLU A 293 -7.66 8.69 -9.85
CA GLU A 293 -6.47 9.39 -9.33
C GLU A 293 -5.28 8.45 -9.12
N LYS A 294 -5.30 7.25 -9.72
CA LYS A 294 -4.12 6.38 -9.76
C LYS A 294 -2.93 7.11 -10.39
N ASN A 295 -1.74 6.69 -9.98
CA ASN A 295 -0.47 7.30 -10.32
C ASN A 295 -0.40 8.77 -9.89
N THR A 296 -0.82 9.06 -8.66
CA THR A 296 -0.61 10.36 -8.02
C THR A 296 0.17 10.21 -6.73
N ILE A 297 0.94 11.25 -6.39
CA ILE A 297 1.37 11.47 -5.00
C ILE A 297 0.48 12.55 -4.43
N GLN A 298 -0.05 12.28 -3.24
CA GLN A 298 -0.96 13.16 -2.53
C GLN A 298 -0.39 13.50 -1.15
N TRP A 299 -0.85 14.60 -0.56
CA TRP A 299 -0.43 15.03 0.78
C TRP A 299 -1.61 15.62 1.55
N ALA A 300 -1.69 15.29 2.83
CA ALA A 300 -2.69 15.78 3.76
C ALA A 300 -2.02 16.45 4.97
N PRO A 301 -2.35 17.73 5.29
CA PRO A 301 -1.80 18.42 6.46
C PRO A 301 -2.28 17.82 7.79
N ASP A 302 -3.33 17.02 7.76
CA ASP A 302 -3.99 16.40 8.92
C ASP A 302 -4.10 14.88 8.84
N GLY A 303 -3.50 14.27 7.81
CA GLY A 303 -3.58 12.83 7.57
C GLY A 303 -4.94 12.32 7.09
N ILE A 304 -5.89 13.22 6.78
CA ILE A 304 -7.26 12.90 6.35
C ILE A 304 -7.58 13.50 4.98
N ASN A 305 -7.30 14.79 4.78
CA ASN A 305 -7.72 15.54 3.59
C ASN A 305 -6.56 15.60 2.58
N PHE A 306 -6.45 14.58 1.74
CA PHE A 306 -5.38 14.44 0.76
C PHE A 306 -5.65 15.26 -0.49
N GLU A 307 -4.63 16.03 -0.90
CA GLU A 307 -4.64 16.81 -2.13
C GLU A 307 -3.60 16.28 -3.11
N ILE A 308 -3.92 16.26 -4.40
CA ILE A 308 -3.00 15.81 -5.45
C ILE A 308 -1.82 16.79 -5.53
N MET A 309 -0.60 16.25 -5.40
CA MET A 309 0.65 17.01 -5.49
C MET A 309 1.40 16.75 -6.79
N SER A 310 1.29 15.55 -7.35
CA SER A 310 1.82 15.23 -8.67
C SER A 310 1.06 14.08 -9.34
N TYR A 311 1.13 14.05 -10.67
CA TYR A 311 0.80 12.87 -11.47
C TYR A 311 2.10 12.24 -11.95
N ILE A 312 2.31 10.96 -11.68
CA ILE A 312 3.51 10.20 -12.03
C ILE A 312 3.18 9.16 -13.11
N LYS A 313 4.18 8.67 -13.84
CA LYS A 313 3.94 7.78 -15.00
C LYS A 313 3.61 6.35 -14.59
N CYS A 314 4.48 5.75 -13.79
CA CYS A 314 4.43 4.33 -13.43
C CYS A 314 5.11 4.10 -12.07
N PRO A 315 4.42 4.31 -10.94
CA PRO A 315 4.94 3.93 -9.64
C PRO A 315 5.04 2.40 -9.51
N PRO A 316 6.07 1.86 -8.81
CA PRO A 316 6.08 0.48 -8.37
C PRO A 316 4.88 0.19 -7.43
N PRO A 317 4.24 -0.99 -7.52
CA PRO A 317 3.17 -1.39 -6.60
C PRO A 317 3.75 -1.82 -5.24
N ALA A 318 2.90 -1.97 -4.21
CA ALA A 318 3.26 -2.64 -2.94
C ALA A 318 4.63 -2.23 -2.34
N ILE A 319 4.88 -0.92 -2.24
CA ILE A 319 6.18 -0.39 -1.82
C ILE A 319 6.41 -0.58 -0.31
N GLY A 320 7.52 -1.23 0.02
CA GLY A 320 8.13 -1.24 1.34
C GLY A 320 9.10 -0.07 1.51
N LEU A 321 8.67 1.00 2.17
CA LEU A 321 9.47 2.22 2.36
C LEU A 321 10.66 2.00 3.30
N ASN A 322 11.82 2.56 2.96
CA ASN A 322 12.92 2.62 3.92
C ASN A 322 12.65 3.66 5.02
N ARG A 323 12.24 3.18 6.21
CA ARG A 323 11.89 4.01 7.36
C ARG A 323 13.09 4.70 8.02
N SER A 324 14.32 4.42 7.55
CA SER A 324 15.54 5.11 8.02
C SER A 324 15.92 6.36 7.21
N LEU A 325 15.18 6.66 6.14
CA LEU A 325 15.40 7.88 5.34
C LEU A 325 14.88 9.12 6.08
N ASP A 326 15.58 10.24 5.90
CA ASP A 326 15.11 11.55 6.37
C ASP A 326 14.02 12.06 5.43
N THR A 327 12.77 11.76 5.78
CA THR A 327 11.62 12.06 4.92
C THR A 327 11.34 13.55 4.81
N GLU A 328 11.76 14.36 5.79
CA GLU A 328 11.54 15.81 5.84
C GLU A 328 12.49 16.59 4.91
N ARG A 329 13.53 15.92 4.37
CA ARG A 329 14.52 16.56 3.49
C ARG A 329 13.90 17.16 2.23
N GLU A 330 13.00 16.42 1.58
CA GLU A 330 12.31 16.81 0.35
C GLU A 330 11.12 15.87 0.09
N PRO A 331 10.13 16.26 -0.74
CA PRO A 331 8.89 15.50 -0.88
C PRO A 331 9.05 14.02 -1.27
N LEU A 332 10.04 13.73 -2.11
CA LEU A 332 10.34 12.38 -2.60
C LEU A 332 11.39 11.64 -1.78
N ALA A 333 11.86 12.19 -0.65
CA ALA A 333 12.93 11.58 0.15
C ALA A 333 12.56 10.17 0.63
N ALA A 334 11.31 9.94 1.02
CA ALA A 334 10.83 8.61 1.41
C ALA A 334 10.91 7.57 0.26
N LEU A 335 10.94 8.04 -0.99
CA LEU A 335 10.94 7.24 -2.20
C LEU A 335 12.32 7.15 -2.85
N GLU A 336 13.38 7.65 -2.21
CA GLU A 336 14.76 7.57 -2.72
C GLU A 336 15.14 6.12 -3.04
N TRP A 337 14.83 5.20 -2.12
CA TRP A 337 14.85 3.77 -2.39
C TRP A 337 13.97 2.99 -1.40
N GLY A 338 13.54 1.81 -1.84
CA GLY A 338 12.79 0.88 -1.01
C GLY A 338 12.70 -0.49 -1.68
N LEU A 339 11.70 -1.27 -1.29
CA LEU A 339 11.36 -2.55 -1.90
C LEU A 339 9.98 -2.47 -2.56
N THR A 340 9.73 -3.36 -3.50
CA THR A 340 8.47 -3.59 -4.23
C THR A 340 8.36 -5.08 -4.50
N HIS A 341 7.27 -5.56 -5.08
CA HIS A 341 7.24 -6.89 -5.68
C HIS A 341 6.99 -6.83 -7.19
N GLU A 342 7.21 -7.95 -7.88
CA GLU A 342 6.83 -8.15 -9.27
C GLU A 342 6.28 -9.57 -9.50
N TYR A 343 5.34 -9.68 -10.44
CA TYR A 343 4.85 -10.97 -10.93
C TYR A 343 5.81 -11.51 -11.98
N MET A 344 6.44 -12.65 -11.69
CA MET A 344 7.12 -13.42 -12.74
C MET A 344 6.08 -14.11 -13.64
N ASN A 345 5.03 -14.63 -13.02
CA ASN A 345 3.83 -15.18 -13.65
C ASN A 345 2.66 -15.12 -12.63
N ASP A 346 1.52 -15.72 -12.99
CA ASP A 346 0.32 -15.71 -12.15
C ASP A 346 0.50 -16.45 -10.81
N ASP A 347 1.46 -17.38 -10.73
CA ASP A 347 1.74 -18.19 -9.54
C ASP A 347 2.77 -17.57 -8.60
N TYR A 348 3.86 -17.04 -9.18
CA TYR A 348 5.07 -16.68 -8.45
C TYR A 348 5.40 -15.19 -8.56
N GLN A 349 5.62 -14.58 -7.39
CA GLN A 349 6.06 -13.21 -7.25
C GLN A 349 7.34 -13.16 -6.43
N TYR A 350 8.17 -12.16 -6.69
CA TYR A 350 9.44 -11.96 -6.03
C TYR A 350 9.61 -10.48 -5.66
N ILE A 351 10.38 -10.24 -4.60
CA ILE A 351 10.66 -8.90 -4.10
C ILE A 351 11.77 -8.28 -4.96
N ARG A 352 11.60 -7.01 -5.32
CA ARG A 352 12.58 -6.22 -6.07
C ARG A 352 12.93 -4.97 -5.30
N ARG A 353 14.10 -4.39 -5.60
CA ARG A 353 14.48 -3.06 -5.12
C ARG A 353 13.88 -2.02 -6.04
N MET A 354 13.45 -0.89 -5.48
CA MET A 354 13.08 0.30 -6.25
C MET A 354 13.93 1.50 -5.86
N HIS A 355 14.16 2.41 -6.81
CA HIS A 355 14.77 3.72 -6.59
C HIS A 355 13.88 4.78 -7.23
N GLY A 356 13.63 5.86 -6.51
CA GLY A 356 12.91 7.03 -7.00
C GLY A 356 13.84 8.22 -7.14
N ARG A 357 13.63 9.04 -8.17
CA ARG A 357 14.35 10.31 -8.36
C ARG A 357 13.42 11.41 -8.82
N ARG A 358 13.69 12.64 -8.37
CA ARG A 358 13.01 13.83 -8.87
C ARG A 358 13.40 14.09 -10.32
N VAL A 359 12.46 14.61 -11.10
CA VAL A 359 12.70 15.06 -12.48
C VAL A 359 12.37 16.54 -12.61
N SER A 360 13.40 17.35 -12.88
CA SER A 360 13.25 18.78 -13.17
C SER A 360 13.32 19.11 -14.66
N HIS A 361 14.02 18.28 -15.44
CA HIS A 361 14.24 18.47 -16.86
C HIS A 361 14.22 17.13 -17.60
N HIS A 362 13.84 17.16 -18.87
CA HIS A 362 14.00 16.04 -19.80
C HIS A 362 15.01 16.45 -20.86
N VAL A 363 16.13 15.75 -20.93
CA VAL A 363 17.25 16.08 -21.84
C VAL A 363 17.58 14.88 -22.72
N ALA A 364 17.94 15.15 -23.97
CA ALA A 364 18.43 14.14 -24.89
C ALA A 364 19.85 13.69 -24.50
N LYS A 365 20.30 12.57 -25.09
CA LYS A 365 21.67 12.09 -24.88
C LYS A 365 22.68 13.14 -25.36
N GLY A 366 23.49 13.65 -24.43
CA GLY A 366 24.51 14.67 -24.68
C GLY A 366 24.05 16.12 -24.44
N GLU A 367 22.83 16.33 -23.98
CA GLU A 367 22.31 17.65 -23.59
C GLU A 367 22.40 17.85 -22.07
N SER A 368 22.62 19.11 -21.64
CA SER A 368 22.61 19.51 -20.23
C SER A 368 21.48 20.50 -19.97
N ALA A 369 20.72 20.27 -18.90
CA ALA A 369 19.86 21.29 -18.32
C ALA A 369 20.73 22.27 -17.51
N SER A 370 21.41 23.19 -18.20
CA SER A 370 22.18 24.26 -17.55
C SER A 370 21.25 25.29 -16.92
#